data_AF-A0A6L5EIH5-F1
#
_entry.id   AF-A0A6L5EIH5-F1
#
_cell.length_a   1.000
_cell.length_b   1.000
_cell.length_c   1.000
_cell.angle_alpha   90.00
_cell.angle_beta   90.00
_cell.angle_gamma   90.00
#
_symmetry.space_group_name_H-M   'P 1'
#
loop_
_entity.id
_entity.type
_entity.pdbx_description
1 polymer ?
#
loop_
_entity_poly.entity_id
_entity_poly.type
_entity_poly.pdbx_seq_one_letter_code
_entity_poly.pdbx_strand_id
1 'polypeptide(L)'
;TIANMAPEYGATCGFFPVDQVTLDYLRLSGRPEATVQLVEHYCKAQGLWRLPGQEPLFSDSLALDMHEVEASMAGPKRPQDRVALGQVSQAF
;
A
#
# COMPACT_ATOMS: atom_id res chain seq x y z
N THR A 1 3.37 2.81 3.29
CA THR A 1 4.13 3.75 2.45
C THR A 1 3.31 4.31 1.29
N ILE A 2 2.72 3.47 0.43
CA ILE A 2 1.93 3.94 -0.74
C ILE A 2 0.75 4.84 -0.35
N ALA A 3 -0.02 4.47 0.67
CA ALA A 3 -1.14 5.29 1.16
C ALA A 3 -0.74 6.69 1.64
N ASN A 4 0.48 6.82 2.19
CA ASN A 4 0.99 8.11 2.67
C ASN A 4 1.30 9.08 1.52
N MET A 5 1.62 8.55 0.34
CA MET A 5 1.92 9.37 -0.84
C MET A 5 0.67 9.84 -1.60
N ALA A 6 -0.54 9.66 -1.05
CA ALA A 6 -1.79 10.06 -1.69
C ALA A 6 -1.83 11.52 -2.14
N PRO A 7 -1.35 12.50 -1.34
CA PRO A 7 -1.26 13.88 -1.79
C PRO A 7 -0.39 14.07 -3.05
N GLU A 8 0.67 13.28 -3.20
CA GLU A 8 1.66 13.40 -4.26
C GLU A 8 1.14 12.92 -5.62
N TYR A 9 0.22 11.95 -5.65
CA TYR A 9 -0.46 11.50 -6.87
C TYR A 9 -1.89 12.05 -7.01
N GLY A 10 -2.28 13.00 -6.16
CA GLY A 10 -3.54 13.75 -6.28
C GLY A 10 -4.79 12.99 -5.84
N ALA A 11 -4.66 11.89 -5.10
CA ALA A 11 -5.81 11.15 -4.58
C ALA A 11 -6.30 11.72 -3.24
N THR A 12 -7.61 11.62 -2.98
CA THR A 12 -8.18 11.99 -1.68
C THR A 12 -7.72 11.05 -0.55
N CYS A 13 -7.62 9.75 -0.83
CA CYS A 13 -7.09 8.76 0.10
C CYS A 13 -6.51 7.54 -0.66
N GLY A 14 -5.51 6.90 -0.07
CA GLY A 14 -5.05 5.57 -0.47
C GLY A 14 -5.58 4.54 0.50
N PHE A 15 -6.44 3.64 0.04
CA PHE A 15 -7.09 2.63 0.89
C PHE A 15 -6.59 1.22 0.59
N PHE A 16 -6.19 0.50 1.63
CA PHE A 16 -5.81 -0.91 1.59
C PHE A 16 -6.78 -1.67 2.50
N PRO A 17 -7.62 -2.58 1.96
CA PRO A 17 -8.60 -3.31 2.76
C PRO A 17 -7.94 -4.18 3.84
N VAL A 18 -8.66 -4.45 4.93
CA VAL A 18 -8.16 -5.27 6.04
C VAL A 18 -8.09 -6.74 5.62
N ASP A 19 -6.98 -7.38 5.92
CA ASP A 19 -6.68 -8.77 5.62
C ASP A 19 -5.83 -9.42 6.72
N GLN A 20 -5.32 -10.63 6.46
CA GLN A 20 -4.48 -11.35 7.42
C GLN A 20 -3.18 -10.59 7.72
N VAL A 21 -2.55 -9.97 6.71
CA VAL A 21 -1.31 -9.20 6.88
C VAL A 21 -1.53 -8.02 7.83
N THR A 22 -2.71 -7.40 7.77
CA THR A 22 -3.11 -6.35 8.69
C THR A 22 -3.16 -6.86 10.14
N LEU A 23 -3.75 -8.04 10.39
CA LEU A 23 -3.80 -8.63 11.73
C LEU A 23 -2.40 -9.01 12.25
N ASP A 24 -1.56 -9.56 11.37
CA ASP A 24 -0.19 -9.93 11.72
C ASP A 24 0.64 -8.69 12.11
N TYR A 25 0.42 -7.56 11.43
CA TYR A 25 1.02 -6.28 11.80
C TYR A 25 0.51 -5.76 13.16
N LEU A 26 -0.79 -5.91 13.47
CA LEU A 26 -1.33 -5.54 14.78
C LEU A 26 -0.71 -6.38 15.90
N ARG A 27 -0.51 -7.69 15.69
CA ARG A 27 0.21 -8.56 16.64
C ARG A 27 1.65 -8.13 16.80
N LEU A 28 2.37 -7.92 15.68
CA LEU A 28 3.76 -7.50 15.67
C LEU A 28 3.98 -6.18 16.42
N SER A 29 3.02 -5.24 16.31
CA SER A 29 3.05 -3.94 17.00
C SER A 29 2.55 -3.99 18.44
N GLY A 30 2.36 -5.20 19.00
CA GLY A 30 2.08 -5.41 20.42
C GLY A 30 0.63 -5.19 20.83
N ARG A 31 -0.34 -5.25 19.90
CA ARG A 31 -1.75 -5.19 20.26
C ARG A 31 -2.18 -6.47 20.99
N PRO A 32 -2.99 -6.38 22.07
CA PRO A 32 -3.51 -7.55 22.75
C PRO A 32 -4.29 -8.45 21.81
N GLU A 33 -4.18 -9.77 21.98
CA GLU A 33 -4.85 -10.73 21.10
C GLU A 33 -6.38 -10.55 21.08
N ALA A 34 -6.98 -10.18 22.22
CA ALA A 34 -8.42 -9.85 22.28
C ALA A 34 -8.81 -8.69 21.33
N THR A 35 -7.94 -7.68 21.19
CA THR A 35 -8.16 -6.57 20.24
C THR A 35 -8.03 -7.05 18.81
N VAL A 36 -7.04 -7.90 18.51
CA VAL A 36 -6.84 -8.44 17.15
C VAL A 36 -8.06 -9.27 16.73
N GLN A 37 -8.58 -10.11 17.62
CA GLN A 37 -9.78 -10.92 17.38
C GLN A 37 -11.04 -10.06 17.20
N LEU A 38 -11.17 -8.97 17.97
CA LEU A 38 -12.26 -8.01 17.82
C LEU A 38 -12.21 -7.35 16.44
N VAL A 39 -11.04 -6.89 16.00
CA VAL A 39 -10.86 -6.28 14.68
C VAL A 39 -11.24 -7.27 13.57
N GLU A 40 -10.77 -8.51 13.66
CA GLU A 40 -11.11 -9.54 12.68
C GLU A 40 -12.62 -9.79 12.59
N HIS A 41 -13.28 -10.05 13.73
CA HIS A 41 -14.72 -10.31 13.76
C HIS A 41 -15.52 -9.13 13.22
N TYR A 42 -15.18 -7.91 13.65
CA TYR A 42 -15.87 -6.71 13.22
C TYR A 42 -15.70 -6.49 11.71
N CYS A 43 -14.47 -6.54 11.20
CA CYS A 43 -14.21 -6.33 9.77
C CYS A 43 -14.90 -7.37 8.89
N LYS A 44 -14.95 -8.64 9.33
CA LYS A 44 -15.69 -9.70 8.63
C LYS A 44 -17.19 -9.45 8.65
N ALA A 45 -17.76 -9.11 9.81
CA ALA A 45 -19.20 -8.85 9.94
C ALA A 45 -19.66 -7.62 9.13
N GLN A 46 -18.81 -6.60 9.00
CA GLN A 46 -19.10 -5.38 8.25
C GLN A 46 -18.77 -5.46 6.75
N GLY A 47 -18.24 -6.60 6.26
CA GLY A 47 -17.83 -6.74 4.86
C GLY A 47 -16.59 -5.90 4.48
N LEU A 48 -15.78 -5.50 5.46
CA LEU A 48 -14.53 -4.76 5.27
C LEU A 48 -13.32 -5.68 5.07
N TRP A 49 -13.52 -6.98 5.30
CA TRP A 49 -12.48 -8.00 5.18
C TRP A 49 -12.23 -8.38 3.71
N ARG A 50 -10.98 -8.30 3.26
CA ARG A 50 -10.59 -8.68 1.90
C ARG A 50 -10.63 -10.19 1.73
N LEU A 51 -11.37 -10.66 0.73
CA LEU A 51 -11.30 -12.04 0.27
C LEU A 51 -10.67 -12.12 -1.14
N PRO A 52 -9.91 -13.19 -1.43
CA PRO A 52 -9.44 -13.47 -2.79
C PRO A 52 -10.61 -13.53 -3.78
N GLY A 53 -10.43 -12.94 -4.97
CA GLY A 53 -11.47 -12.89 -6.00
C GLY A 53 -12.61 -11.89 -5.76
N GLN A 54 -12.64 -11.21 -4.61
CA GLN A 54 -13.50 -10.04 -4.44
C GLN A 54 -12.86 -8.84 -5.11
N GLU A 55 -13.35 -8.52 -6.32
CA GLU A 55 -13.02 -7.30 -7.05
C GLU A 55 -14.17 -6.31 -6.91
N PRO A 56 -13.95 -5.18 -6.21
CA PRO A 56 -14.88 -4.07 -6.24
C PRO A 56 -15.08 -3.56 -7.66
N LEU A 57 -16.25 -2.98 -7.92
CA LEU A 57 -16.49 -2.24 -9.16
C LEU A 57 -15.76 -0.89 -9.05
N PHE A 58 -14.62 -0.78 -9.73
CA PHE A 58 -13.87 0.46 -9.84
C PHE A 58 -14.33 1.26 -11.06
N SER A 59 -14.31 2.58 -10.96
CA SER A 59 -14.58 3.47 -12.10
C SER A 59 -13.49 3.38 -13.17
N ASP A 60 -12.26 3.07 -12.75
CA ASP A 60 -11.10 2.83 -13.60
C ASP A 60 -10.12 1.89 -12.87
N SER A 61 -9.37 1.10 -13.63
CA SER A 61 -8.44 0.07 -13.13
C SER A 61 -7.07 0.23 -13.77
N LEU A 62 -6.05 0.31 -12.93
CA LEU A 62 -4.64 0.35 -13.34
C LEU A 62 -3.93 -0.90 -12.84
N ALA A 63 -3.01 -1.43 -13.65
CA ALA A 63 -2.18 -2.59 -13.31
C ALA A 63 -0.70 -2.18 -13.28
N LEU A 64 0.05 -2.79 -12.36
CA LEU A 64 1.49 -2.65 -12.25
C LEU A 64 2.09 -4.05 -12.15
N ASP A 65 2.95 -4.41 -13.10
CA ASP A 65 3.76 -5.62 -12.98
C ASP A 65 4.94 -5.34 -12.02
N MET A 66 4.99 -6.09 -10.92
CA MET A 66 6.05 -5.96 -9.92
C MET A 66 7.41 -6.41 -10.45
N HIS A 67 7.47 -7.20 -11.52
CA HIS A 67 8.72 -7.60 -12.17
C HIS A 67 9.39 -6.45 -12.94
N GLU A 68 8.63 -5.44 -13.36
CA GLU A 68 9.15 -4.25 -14.03
C GLU A 68 9.64 -3.18 -13.02
N VAL A 69 9.39 -3.38 -11.72
CA VAL A 69 9.76 -2.42 -10.68
C VAL A 69 11.26 -2.55 -10.36
N GLU A 70 12.03 -1.55 -10.80
CA GLU A 70 13.43 -1.38 -10.44
C GLU A 70 13.65 -0.40 -9.29
N ALA A 71 14.74 -0.60 -8.54
CA ALA A 71 15.17 0.34 -7.51
C ALA A 71 15.49 1.70 -8.15
N SER A 72 14.94 2.77 -7.58
CA SER A 72 15.17 4.14 -8.06
C SER A 72 15.33 5.11 -6.89
N MET A 73 16.07 6.19 -7.10
CA MET A 73 16.13 7.33 -6.19
C MET A 73 15.32 8.50 -6.76
N ALA A 74 14.73 9.30 -5.87
CA ALA A 74 14.10 10.56 -6.21
C ALA A 74 15.08 11.72 -5.94
N GLY A 75 15.40 12.53 -6.95
CA GLY A 75 16.32 13.67 -6.82
C GLY A 75 17.08 14.03 -8.11
N PRO A 76 17.97 15.03 -8.06
CA PRO A 76 18.45 15.78 -6.88
C PRO A 76 17.63 17.05 -6.55
N LYS A 77 16.76 17.52 -7.45
CA LYS A 77 16.06 18.82 -7.29
C LYS A 77 14.60 18.70 -6.89
N ARG A 78 13.88 17.65 -7.31
CA ARG A 78 12.44 17.50 -7.00
C ARG A 78 12.09 16.04 -6.67
N PRO A 79 11.14 15.79 -5.75
CA PRO A 79 10.70 14.44 -5.39
C PRO A 79 10.12 13.61 -6.55
N GLN A 80 9.59 14.28 -7.57
CA GLN A 80 9.05 13.65 -8.78
C GLN A 80 10.13 13.23 -9.80
N ASP A 81 11.39 13.64 -9.62
CA ASP A 81 12.48 13.27 -10.54
C ASP A 81 12.98 11.86 -10.18
N ARG A 82 12.43 10.83 -10.84
CA ARG A 82 12.82 9.42 -10.65
C ARG A 82 14.08 9.10 -11.47
N VAL A 83 15.14 8.62 -10.80
CA VAL A 83 16.38 8.14 -11.42
C VAL A 83 16.58 6.67 -11.07
N ALA A 84 16.70 5.79 -12.06
CA ALA A 84 17.02 4.38 -11.85
C ALA A 84 18.39 4.25 -11.14
N LEU A 85 18.51 3.33 -10.17
CA LEU A 85 19.71 3.25 -9.33
C LEU A 85 21.00 3.04 -10.14
N GLY A 86 20.92 2.30 -11.25
CA GLY A 86 22.04 2.06 -12.17
C GLY A 86 22.50 3.28 -12.97
N GLN A 87 21.68 4.35 -13.04
CA GLN A 87 21.96 5.57 -13.79
C GLN A 87 22.31 6.76 -12.88
N VAL A 88 22.37 6.56 -11.57
CA VAL A 88 22.67 7.60 -10.58
C VAL A 88 24.03 8.26 -10.85
N SER A 89 25.06 7.50 -11.26
CA SER A 89 26.38 8.07 -11.58
C SER A 89 26.41 8.98 -12.81
N GLN A 90 25.39 8.92 -13.67
CA GLN A 90 25.25 9.80 -14.85
C GLN A 90 24.37 11.03 -14.57
N ALA A 91 23.62 11.02 -13.45
CA ALA A 91 22.71 12.09 -13.06
C ALA A 91 23.36 13.12 -12.09
N PHE A 92 24.59 12.86 -11.65
CA PHE A 92 25.41 13.74 -10.80
C PHE A 92 26.63 14.27 -11.54
#